data_AF-A0ABD5F6V0-F1
#
_entry.id   AF-A0ABD5F6V0-F1
#
_cell.length_a   1.000
_cell.length_b   1.000
_cell.length_c   1.000
_cell.angle_alpha   90.00
_cell.angle_beta   90.00
_cell.angle_gamma   90.00
#
_symmetry.space_group_name_H-M   'P 1'
#
loop_
_entity.id
_entity.type
_entity.pdbx_description
1 polymer ?
#
loop_
_entity_poly.entity_id
_entity_poly.type
_entity_poly.pdbx_seq_one_letter_code
_entity_poly.pdbx_strand_id
1 'polypeptide(L)'
;MGCTSCGQRATHSSSGSGCCNLNAMDEETPLEKIRNGDKDFCFIEITDQICKNLQNDEGIHPSATHSNTDCEDLTALNDLASAKLHNALMTLNMCDVDEYKCWLDSQVSWQWNVDKALICAICGLWKNIHDLWADLDKIWQNINELWLAINKINQQISSITNEITSIWKNIGDIVNVTNNLQKQIDDINKKLPGGFSTLVTKQLWFGVAHAGQNITLSESILNFDKVRVSYNVGGSQYSTDIETVYFKPDSQNVATYSGIDYSGDNEFRACAGLKATNNDMKVLNVVASKASLVWYNLRNDTRDQWYTGTACTGKTGECIISRIEGVKKIDYL
;
A
#
# COMPACT_ATOMS: atom_id res chain seq x y z
N MET A 1 -93.32 -31.70 -1.34
CA MET A 1 -94.16 -32.60 -0.52
C MET A 1 -94.84 -31.72 0.50
N GLY A 2 -96.12 -31.40 0.28
CA GLY A 2 -96.87 -30.48 1.12
C GLY A 2 -97.34 -31.16 2.41
N CYS A 3 -97.19 -30.47 3.54
CA CYS A 3 -97.77 -30.88 4.82
C CYS A 3 -99.30 -30.85 4.74
N THR A 4 -99.93 -31.99 4.50
CA THR A 4 -101.37 -32.20 4.74
C THR A 4 -101.59 -32.66 6.18
N SER A 5 -101.40 -31.77 7.16
CA SER A 5 -101.99 -31.91 8.50
C SER A 5 -101.76 -30.66 9.36
N CYS A 6 -102.47 -29.58 9.06
CA CYS A 6 -102.70 -28.48 10.00
C CYS A 6 -104.12 -28.65 10.55
N GLY A 7 -104.27 -28.99 11.84
CA GLY A 7 -105.61 -29.01 12.45
C GLY A 7 -105.89 -29.92 13.64
N GLN A 8 -104.90 -30.62 14.24
CA GLN A 8 -105.16 -31.38 15.46
C GLN A 8 -104.29 -30.89 16.62
N ARG A 9 -104.89 -30.13 17.54
CA ARG A 9 -104.43 -30.04 18.93
C ARG A 9 -104.56 -31.44 19.54
N ALA A 10 -103.49 -32.23 19.46
CA ALA A 10 -103.39 -33.50 20.17
C ALA A 10 -102.98 -33.22 21.62
N THR A 11 -103.94 -33.36 22.54
CA THR A 11 -103.66 -33.64 23.95
C THR A 11 -102.70 -34.82 24.04
N HIS A 12 -101.49 -34.54 24.53
CA HIS A 12 -100.38 -35.49 24.60
C HIS A 12 -100.70 -36.68 25.51
N SER A 13 -100.79 -37.87 24.91
CA SER A 13 -100.68 -39.15 25.60
C SER A 13 -100.45 -40.24 24.56
N SER A 14 -99.23 -40.33 24.01
CA SER A 14 -98.72 -41.61 23.51
C SER A 14 -97.24 -41.49 23.17
N SER A 15 -96.47 -42.38 23.80
CA SER A 15 -95.14 -42.82 23.39
C SER A 15 -95.09 -43.14 21.90
N GLY A 16 -94.53 -42.24 21.11
CA GLY A 16 -94.30 -42.43 19.68
C GLY A 16 -92.95 -41.84 19.30
N SER A 17 -91.98 -42.72 19.06
CA SER A 17 -90.68 -42.37 18.50
C SER A 17 -90.87 -41.85 17.06
N GLY A 18 -91.00 -40.54 16.90
CA GLY A 18 -91.13 -39.87 15.61
C GLY A 18 -90.41 -38.52 15.66
N CYS A 19 -89.49 -38.30 14.71
CA CYS A 19 -88.78 -37.05 14.43
C CYS A 19 -88.49 -36.13 15.63
N CYS A 20 -87.51 -36.59 16.43
CA CYS A 20 -86.58 -35.81 17.24
C CYS A 20 -87.13 -35.09 18.49
N ASN A 21 -86.87 -35.69 19.66
CA ASN A 21 -86.66 -34.92 20.90
C ASN A 21 -85.38 -34.07 20.72
N LEU A 22 -85.47 -32.95 20.01
CA LEU A 22 -84.40 -31.95 19.95
C LEU A 22 -84.44 -31.16 21.25
N ASN A 23 -83.28 -31.03 21.88
CA ASN A 23 -83.13 -30.18 23.06
C ASN A 23 -82.87 -28.75 22.60
N ALA A 24 -83.34 -27.77 23.38
CA ALA A 24 -82.98 -26.39 23.16
C ALA A 24 -81.45 -26.23 23.19
N MET A 25 -80.92 -25.46 22.25
CA MET A 25 -79.52 -25.08 22.21
C MET A 25 -79.25 -23.97 23.22
N ASP A 26 -78.04 -23.94 23.76
CA ASP A 26 -77.59 -22.91 24.70
C ASP A 26 -77.37 -21.57 23.98
N GLU A 27 -78.12 -20.55 24.39
CA GLU A 27 -77.97 -19.17 23.90
C GLU A 27 -77.20 -18.27 24.88
N GLU A 28 -77.11 -18.65 26.15
CA GLU A 28 -76.58 -17.79 27.21
C GLU A 28 -75.06 -17.77 27.17
N THR A 29 -74.41 -18.93 27.12
CA THR A 29 -72.94 -19.03 27.05
C THR A 29 -72.35 -18.26 25.86
N PRO A 30 -72.82 -18.44 24.60
CA PRO A 30 -72.25 -17.69 23.48
C PRO A 30 -72.55 -16.19 23.56
N LEU A 31 -73.70 -15.78 24.09
CA LEU A 31 -74.00 -14.36 24.30
C LEU A 31 -73.10 -13.74 25.38
N GLU A 32 -72.86 -14.44 26.49
CA GLU A 32 -71.95 -13.98 27.55
C GLU A 32 -70.51 -13.83 27.07
N LYS A 33 -70.06 -14.72 26.19
CA LYS A 33 -68.75 -14.59 25.52
C LYS A 33 -68.67 -13.30 24.72
N ILE A 34 -69.63 -13.04 23.84
CA ILE A 34 -69.66 -11.81 23.02
C ILE A 34 -69.79 -10.56 23.90
N ARG A 35 -70.59 -10.62 24.98
CA ARG A 35 -70.76 -9.51 25.93
C ARG A 35 -69.45 -9.15 26.64
N ASN A 36 -68.52 -10.10 26.76
CA ASN A 36 -67.19 -9.82 27.26
C ASN A 36 -67.22 -9.13 28.65
N GLY A 37 -68.15 -9.57 29.52
CA GLY A 37 -68.39 -9.02 30.85
C GLY A 37 -69.32 -7.80 30.92
N ASP A 38 -69.71 -7.21 29.79
CA ASP A 38 -70.65 -6.09 29.73
C ASP A 38 -72.11 -6.57 29.81
N LYS A 39 -72.73 -6.32 30.97
CA LYS A 39 -74.12 -6.73 31.20
C LYS A 39 -75.14 -5.85 30.46
N ASP A 40 -74.75 -4.70 29.96
CA ASP A 40 -75.66 -3.81 29.23
C ASP A 40 -75.52 -4.00 27.71
N PHE A 41 -74.53 -4.78 27.26
CA PHE A 41 -74.35 -5.09 25.84
C PHE A 41 -75.50 -5.96 25.31
N CYS A 42 -76.13 -5.47 24.24
CA CYS A 42 -77.14 -6.16 23.48
C CYS A 42 -76.71 -6.24 22.02
N PHE A 43 -76.47 -7.45 21.53
CA PHE A 43 -76.13 -7.68 20.14
C PHE A 43 -77.39 -7.54 19.26
N ILE A 44 -77.39 -6.54 18.38
CA ILE A 44 -78.47 -6.29 17.43
C ILE A 44 -77.94 -6.46 16.00
N GLU A 45 -76.85 -5.77 15.69
CA GLU A 45 -76.25 -5.79 14.36
C GLU A 45 -74.73 -5.54 14.40
N ILE A 46 -74.05 -5.92 13.31
CA ILE A 46 -72.65 -5.54 13.08
C ILE A 46 -72.59 -4.07 12.66
N THR A 47 -72.19 -3.21 13.59
CA THR A 47 -71.97 -1.78 13.35
C THR A 47 -70.59 -1.52 12.71
N ASP A 48 -70.36 -0.29 12.24
CA ASP A 48 -69.04 0.11 11.72
C ASP A 48 -67.94 0.04 12.78
N GLN A 49 -68.28 0.28 14.06
CA GLN A 49 -67.32 0.16 15.14
C GLN A 49 -66.94 -1.29 15.37
N ILE A 50 -67.94 -2.20 15.43
CA ILE A 50 -67.71 -3.64 15.50
C ILE A 50 -66.86 -4.10 14.31
N CYS A 51 -67.15 -3.62 13.10
CA CYS A 51 -66.38 -3.93 11.91
C CYS A 51 -64.91 -3.48 12.01
N LYS A 52 -64.64 -2.30 12.57
CA LYS A 52 -63.26 -1.82 12.80
C LYS A 52 -62.52 -2.65 13.83
N ASN A 53 -63.20 -3.06 14.90
CA ASN A 53 -62.62 -3.93 15.92
C ASN A 53 -62.25 -5.29 15.30
N LEU A 54 -63.16 -5.89 14.52
CA LEU A 54 -62.89 -7.11 13.77
C LEU A 54 -61.75 -6.93 12.75
N GLN A 55 -61.65 -5.78 12.09
CA GLN A 55 -60.49 -5.51 11.21
C GLN A 55 -59.15 -5.49 11.96
N ASN A 56 -59.17 -5.29 13.27
CA ASN A 56 -58.00 -5.21 14.14
C ASN A 56 -57.78 -6.47 15.00
N ASP A 57 -58.56 -7.55 14.81
CA ASP A 57 -58.57 -8.74 15.67
C ASP A 57 -58.89 -8.44 17.16
N GLU A 58 -59.78 -7.48 17.38
CA GLU A 58 -60.25 -7.07 18.71
C GLU A 58 -61.64 -7.67 19.06
N GLY A 59 -62.23 -8.47 18.17
CA GLY A 59 -63.54 -9.07 18.40
C GLY A 59 -64.72 -8.10 18.23
N ILE A 60 -65.91 -8.54 18.62
CA ILE A 60 -67.18 -7.83 18.45
C ILE A 60 -67.34 -6.72 19.49
N HIS A 61 -67.09 -7.03 20.77
CA HIS A 61 -67.26 -6.06 21.87
C HIS A 61 -66.02 -6.02 22.77
N PRO A 62 -64.90 -5.46 22.29
CA PRO A 62 -63.73 -5.26 23.12
C PRO A 62 -64.04 -4.35 24.31
N SER A 63 -63.54 -4.71 25.48
CA SER A 63 -63.58 -3.87 26.68
C SER A 63 -62.17 -3.41 27.07
N ALA A 64 -62.08 -2.42 27.96
CA ALA A 64 -60.79 -1.92 28.44
C ALA A 64 -59.95 -2.98 29.19
N THR A 65 -60.58 -4.06 29.68
CA THR A 65 -59.95 -5.07 30.54
C THR A 65 -59.93 -6.48 29.96
N HIS A 66 -60.67 -6.72 28.88
CA HIS A 66 -60.77 -8.01 28.22
C HIS A 66 -61.20 -7.79 26.77
N SER A 67 -60.59 -8.50 25.83
CA SER A 67 -60.94 -8.49 24.40
C SER A 67 -60.84 -9.93 23.93
N ASN A 68 -61.89 -10.43 23.29
CA ASN A 68 -61.82 -11.69 22.58
C ASN A 68 -61.12 -11.46 21.24
N THR A 69 -60.51 -12.51 20.70
CA THR A 69 -60.06 -12.54 19.30
C THR A 69 -61.25 -12.64 18.36
N ASP A 70 -61.05 -12.32 17.08
CA ASP A 70 -62.07 -12.52 16.05
C ASP A 70 -62.53 -13.98 15.99
N CYS A 71 -61.61 -14.93 16.15
CA CYS A 71 -61.92 -16.35 16.12
C CYS A 71 -62.91 -16.74 17.22
N GLU A 72 -62.69 -16.25 18.44
CA GLU A 72 -63.54 -16.52 19.60
C GLU A 72 -64.93 -15.90 19.43
N ASP A 73 -64.98 -14.62 19.03
CA ASP A 73 -66.25 -13.90 18.89
C ASP A 73 -67.06 -14.32 17.67
N LEU A 74 -66.42 -14.67 16.55
CA LEU A 74 -67.13 -15.19 15.37
C LEU A 74 -67.66 -16.61 15.62
N THR A 75 -66.94 -17.43 16.40
CA THR A 75 -67.44 -18.74 16.84
C THR A 75 -68.66 -18.55 17.76
N ALA A 76 -68.55 -17.67 18.76
CA ALA A 76 -69.65 -17.36 19.65
C ALA A 76 -70.85 -16.76 18.92
N LEU A 77 -70.62 -15.89 17.92
CA LEU A 77 -71.67 -15.31 17.09
C LEU A 77 -72.40 -16.38 16.25
N ASN A 78 -71.65 -17.31 15.65
CA ASN A 78 -72.23 -18.41 14.90
C ASN A 78 -73.05 -19.36 15.80
N ASP A 79 -72.55 -19.67 16.99
CA ASP A 79 -73.25 -20.50 17.98
C ASP A 79 -74.53 -19.80 18.48
N LEU A 80 -74.45 -18.50 18.79
CA LEU A 80 -75.59 -17.69 19.22
C LEU A 80 -76.67 -17.62 18.14
N ALA A 81 -76.27 -17.31 16.90
CA ALA A 81 -77.16 -17.25 15.75
C ALA A 81 -77.85 -18.62 15.56
N SER A 82 -77.07 -19.69 15.51
CA SER A 82 -77.58 -21.06 15.34
C SER A 82 -78.55 -21.46 16.46
N ALA A 83 -78.20 -21.18 17.72
CA ALA A 83 -79.04 -21.51 18.88
C ALA A 83 -80.37 -20.76 18.85
N LYS A 84 -80.35 -19.44 18.62
CA LYS A 84 -81.56 -18.61 18.52
C LYS A 84 -82.49 -19.09 17.41
N LEU A 85 -81.92 -19.35 16.25
CA LEU A 85 -82.65 -19.80 15.07
C LEU A 85 -83.23 -21.21 15.23
N HIS A 86 -82.49 -22.12 15.87
CA HIS A 86 -82.93 -23.46 16.20
C HIS A 86 -84.07 -23.47 17.24
N ASN A 87 -83.89 -22.75 18.35
CA ASN A 87 -84.87 -22.67 19.43
C ASN A 87 -86.19 -22.02 18.93
N ALA A 88 -86.09 -20.99 18.09
CA ALA A 88 -87.26 -20.40 17.44
C ALA A 88 -87.96 -21.40 16.51
N LEU A 89 -87.21 -22.19 15.72
CA LEU A 89 -87.78 -23.21 14.83
C LEU A 89 -88.55 -24.30 15.61
N MET A 90 -88.08 -24.68 16.81
CA MET A 90 -88.74 -25.71 17.62
C MET A 90 -90.14 -25.32 18.11
N THR A 91 -90.40 -24.02 18.26
CA THR A 91 -91.69 -23.50 18.75
C THR A 91 -92.57 -22.93 17.63
N LEU A 92 -92.06 -22.92 16.39
CA LEU A 92 -92.69 -22.30 15.23
C LEU A 92 -93.96 -23.04 14.80
N ASN A 93 -95.08 -22.32 14.68
CA ASN A 93 -96.27 -22.86 14.06
C ASN A 93 -96.14 -22.81 12.53
N MET A 94 -95.76 -23.93 11.91
CA MET A 94 -95.63 -24.02 10.45
C MET A 94 -96.92 -23.77 9.66
N CYS A 95 -98.08 -23.76 10.33
CA CYS A 95 -99.37 -23.46 9.73
C CYS A 95 -99.71 -21.96 9.78
N ASP A 96 -98.97 -21.16 10.55
CA ASP A 96 -99.07 -19.71 10.60
C ASP A 96 -98.03 -19.09 9.66
N VAL A 97 -98.52 -18.57 8.54
CA VAL A 97 -97.67 -17.98 7.50
C VAL A 97 -96.93 -16.74 8.01
N ASP A 98 -97.51 -15.99 8.94
CA ASP A 98 -96.88 -14.77 9.46
C ASP A 98 -95.79 -15.11 10.49
N GLU A 99 -95.99 -16.12 11.34
CA GLU A 99 -94.91 -16.65 12.19
C GLU A 99 -93.73 -17.19 11.35
N TYR A 100 -94.02 -17.93 10.28
CA TYR A 100 -92.99 -18.45 9.37
C TYR A 100 -92.21 -17.32 8.66
N LYS A 101 -92.89 -16.26 8.21
CA LYS A 101 -92.23 -15.08 7.63
C LYS A 101 -91.31 -14.39 8.65
N CYS A 102 -91.77 -14.19 9.88
CA CYS A 102 -90.96 -13.58 10.94
C CYS A 102 -89.71 -14.42 11.27
N TRP A 103 -89.84 -15.74 11.31
CA TRP A 103 -88.69 -16.63 11.49
C TRP A 103 -87.71 -16.54 10.31
N LEU A 104 -88.20 -16.53 9.06
CA LEU A 104 -87.35 -16.35 7.88
C LEU A 104 -86.64 -14.99 7.86
N ASP A 105 -87.31 -13.92 8.26
CA ASP A 105 -86.71 -12.59 8.37
C ASP A 105 -85.58 -12.58 9.40
N SER A 106 -85.79 -13.20 10.57
CA SER A 106 -84.76 -13.41 11.58
C SER A 106 -83.56 -14.22 11.05
N GLN A 107 -83.81 -15.30 10.30
CA GLN A 107 -82.75 -16.09 9.64
C GLN A 107 -81.88 -15.21 8.73
N VAL A 108 -82.52 -14.42 7.86
CA VAL A 108 -81.81 -13.53 6.92
C VAL A 108 -81.03 -12.46 7.67
N SER A 109 -81.59 -11.89 8.75
CA SER A 109 -80.92 -10.89 9.57
C SER A 109 -79.68 -11.45 10.29
N TRP A 110 -79.78 -12.65 10.87
CA TRP A 110 -78.65 -13.30 11.53
C TRP A 110 -77.56 -13.71 10.54
N GLN A 111 -77.96 -14.26 9.39
CA GLN A 111 -77.03 -14.58 8.31
C GLN A 111 -76.28 -13.33 7.83
N TRP A 112 -76.99 -12.22 7.62
CA TRP A 112 -76.37 -10.96 7.21
C TRP A 112 -75.35 -10.45 8.24
N ASN A 113 -75.65 -10.56 9.54
CA ASN A 113 -74.72 -10.17 10.59
C ASN A 113 -73.47 -11.07 10.62
N VAL A 114 -73.62 -12.39 10.52
CA VAL A 114 -72.48 -13.31 10.46
C VAL A 114 -71.62 -13.02 9.22
N ASP A 115 -72.23 -12.86 8.05
CA ASP A 115 -71.52 -12.55 6.80
C ASP A 115 -70.79 -11.21 6.89
N LYS A 116 -71.43 -10.17 7.44
CA LYS A 116 -70.81 -8.86 7.61
C LYS A 116 -69.62 -8.92 8.56
N ALA A 117 -69.73 -9.65 9.68
CA ALA A 117 -68.63 -9.84 10.62
C ALA A 117 -67.44 -10.56 9.96
N LEU A 118 -67.71 -11.65 9.22
CA LEU A 118 -66.69 -12.39 8.47
C LEU A 118 -65.99 -11.51 7.43
N ILE A 119 -66.75 -10.70 6.67
CA ILE A 119 -66.18 -9.77 5.69
C ILE A 119 -65.27 -8.75 6.37
N CYS A 120 -65.67 -8.18 7.51
CA CYS A 120 -64.86 -7.23 8.27
C CYS A 120 -63.52 -7.83 8.70
N ALA A 121 -63.54 -9.01 9.33
CA ALA A 121 -62.33 -9.72 9.75
C ALA A 121 -61.42 -10.05 8.54
N ILE A 122 -61.99 -10.58 7.45
CA ILE A 122 -61.25 -10.89 6.21
C ILE A 122 -60.61 -9.63 5.60
N CYS A 123 -61.30 -8.49 5.60
CA CYS A 123 -60.74 -7.22 5.15
C CYS A 123 -59.53 -6.78 6.01
N GLY A 124 -59.60 -6.96 7.32
CA GLY A 124 -58.48 -6.72 8.24
C GLY A 124 -57.27 -7.60 7.92
N LEU A 125 -57.51 -8.91 7.74
CA LEU A 125 -56.49 -9.87 7.34
C LEU A 125 -55.82 -9.50 6.00
N TRP A 126 -56.60 -9.13 4.98
CA TRP A 126 -56.05 -8.70 3.69
C TRP A 126 -55.20 -7.43 3.81
N LYS A 127 -55.59 -6.48 4.66
CA LYS A 127 -54.77 -5.29 4.92
C LYS A 127 -53.42 -5.67 5.52
N ASN A 128 -53.42 -6.50 6.56
CA ASN A 128 -52.19 -6.99 7.19
C ASN A 128 -51.30 -7.75 6.20
N ILE A 129 -51.89 -8.57 5.34
CA ILE A 129 -51.17 -9.25 4.25
C ILE A 129 -50.52 -8.21 3.33
N HIS A 130 -51.25 -7.23 2.81
CA HIS A 130 -50.68 -6.20 1.93
C HIS A 130 -49.55 -5.40 2.59
N ASP A 131 -49.68 -5.07 3.87
CA ASP A 131 -48.64 -4.38 4.63
C ASP A 131 -47.38 -5.27 4.75
N LEU A 132 -47.54 -6.58 5.00
CA LEU A 132 -46.43 -7.54 4.99
C LEU A 132 -45.75 -7.66 3.62
N TRP A 133 -46.51 -7.67 2.53
CA TRP A 133 -45.93 -7.66 1.17
C TRP A 133 -45.12 -6.38 0.93
N ALA A 134 -45.63 -5.23 1.33
CA ALA A 134 -44.91 -3.96 1.18
C ALA A 134 -43.61 -3.92 2.00
N ASP A 135 -43.61 -4.52 3.19
CA ASP A 135 -42.39 -4.62 4.00
C ASP A 135 -41.38 -5.64 3.43
N LEU A 136 -41.86 -6.76 2.87
CA LEU A 136 -41.01 -7.71 2.13
C LEU A 136 -40.35 -7.05 0.91
N ASP A 137 -41.08 -6.22 0.17
CA ASP A 137 -40.53 -5.47 -0.97
C ASP A 137 -39.41 -4.52 -0.55
N LYS A 138 -39.56 -3.81 0.58
CA LYS A 138 -38.50 -2.96 1.14
C LYS A 138 -37.28 -3.79 1.54
N ILE A 139 -37.47 -4.96 2.15
CA ILE A 139 -36.37 -5.87 2.50
C ILE A 139 -35.63 -6.31 1.24
N TRP A 140 -36.34 -6.68 0.17
CA TRP A 140 -35.72 -7.05 -1.10
C TRP A 140 -34.92 -5.91 -1.74
N GLN A 141 -35.44 -4.68 -1.69
CA GLN A 141 -34.69 -3.50 -2.15
C GLN A 141 -33.40 -3.31 -1.36
N ASN A 142 -33.46 -3.38 -0.03
CA ASN A 142 -32.28 -3.27 0.83
C ASN A 142 -31.24 -4.38 0.54
N ILE A 143 -31.68 -5.63 0.33
CA ILE A 143 -30.80 -6.73 -0.05
C ILE A 143 -30.09 -6.44 -1.37
N ASN A 144 -30.81 -5.90 -2.36
CA ASN A 144 -30.22 -5.55 -3.65
C ASN A 144 -29.18 -4.41 -3.54
N GLU A 145 -29.47 -3.38 -2.73
CA GLU A 145 -28.50 -2.31 -2.46
C GLU A 145 -27.23 -2.83 -1.77
N LEU A 146 -27.38 -3.70 -0.78
CA LEU A 146 -26.24 -4.36 -0.12
C LEU A 146 -25.42 -5.21 -1.10
N TRP A 147 -26.09 -5.95 -1.99
CA TRP A 147 -25.41 -6.74 -3.02
C TRP A 147 -24.58 -5.87 -3.96
N LEU A 148 -25.12 -4.72 -4.41
CA LEU A 148 -24.40 -3.76 -5.24
C LEU A 148 -23.19 -3.18 -4.52
N ALA A 149 -23.34 -2.83 -3.24
CA ALA A 149 -22.25 -2.32 -2.41
C ALA A 149 -21.11 -3.35 -2.25
N ILE A 150 -21.45 -4.62 -1.97
CA ILE A 150 -20.48 -5.72 -1.89
C ILE A 150 -19.73 -5.88 -3.21
N ASN A 151 -20.43 -5.85 -4.34
CA ASN A 151 -19.79 -5.98 -5.65
C ASN A 151 -18.77 -4.85 -5.90
N LYS A 152 -19.11 -3.61 -5.55
CA LYS A 152 -18.19 -2.47 -5.65
C LYS A 152 -16.94 -2.64 -4.78
N ILE A 153 -17.11 -3.12 -3.55
CA ILE A 153 -15.99 -3.42 -2.65
C ILE A 153 -15.07 -4.49 -3.27
N ASN A 154 -15.65 -5.56 -3.82
CA ASN A 154 -14.87 -6.63 -4.46
C ASN A 154 -14.06 -6.14 -5.67
N GLN A 155 -14.62 -5.21 -6.46
CA GLN A 155 -13.89 -4.56 -7.55
C GLN A 155 -12.70 -3.73 -7.03
N GLN A 156 -12.91 -2.97 -5.95
CA GLN A 156 -11.83 -2.18 -5.33
C GLN A 156 -10.72 -3.08 -4.78
N ILE A 157 -11.07 -4.17 -4.08
CA ILE A 157 -10.11 -5.16 -3.59
C ILE A 157 -9.28 -5.74 -4.74
N SER A 158 -9.93 -6.04 -5.87
CA SER A 158 -9.23 -6.58 -7.05
C SER A 158 -8.23 -5.56 -7.63
N SER A 159 -8.60 -4.28 -7.70
CA SER A 159 -7.69 -3.20 -8.14
C SER A 159 -6.47 -3.09 -7.23
N ILE A 160 -6.70 -3.02 -5.91
CA ILE A 160 -5.63 -2.94 -4.90
C ILE A 160 -4.70 -4.15 -4.99
N THR A 161 -5.25 -5.34 -5.20
CA THR A 161 -4.46 -6.57 -5.35
C THR A 161 -3.50 -6.47 -6.55
N ASN A 162 -3.98 -5.98 -7.69
CA ASN A 162 -3.15 -5.78 -8.88
C ASN A 162 -2.04 -4.73 -8.68
N GLU A 163 -2.35 -3.65 -7.96
CA GLU A 163 -1.36 -2.62 -7.59
C GLU A 163 -0.28 -3.21 -6.69
N ILE A 164 -0.65 -3.97 -5.66
CA ILE A 164 0.29 -4.67 -4.77
C ILE A 164 1.18 -5.64 -5.54
N THR A 165 0.62 -6.42 -6.48
CA THR A 165 1.41 -7.32 -7.33
C THR A 165 2.43 -6.55 -8.17
N SER A 166 2.06 -5.39 -8.70
CA SER A 166 2.96 -4.54 -9.48
C SER A 166 4.09 -3.95 -8.62
N ILE A 167 3.78 -3.52 -7.40
CA ILE A 167 4.78 -3.05 -6.43
C ILE A 167 5.79 -4.17 -6.11
N TRP A 168 5.31 -5.39 -5.85
CA TRP A 168 6.18 -6.53 -5.58
C TRP A 168 7.16 -6.82 -6.73
N LYS A 169 6.69 -6.71 -7.98
CA LYS A 169 7.56 -6.85 -9.16
C LYS A 169 8.65 -5.78 -9.17
N ASN A 170 8.28 -4.51 -8.96
CA ASN A 170 9.24 -3.41 -8.94
C ASN A 170 10.29 -3.58 -7.82
N ILE A 171 9.88 -4.06 -6.64
CA ILE A 171 10.80 -4.38 -5.55
C ILE A 171 11.79 -5.46 -5.99
N GLY A 172 11.32 -6.51 -6.66
CA GLY A 172 12.17 -7.56 -7.24
C GLY A 172 13.24 -6.99 -8.20
N ASP A 173 12.84 -6.06 -9.06
CA ASP A 173 13.76 -5.40 -10.00
C ASP A 173 14.82 -4.55 -9.26
N ILE A 174 14.43 -3.81 -8.22
CA ILE A 174 15.35 -3.02 -7.38
C ILE A 174 16.36 -3.93 -6.66
N VAL A 175 15.92 -5.07 -6.14
CA VAL A 175 16.80 -6.06 -5.49
C VAL A 175 17.83 -6.57 -6.49
N ASN A 176 17.42 -6.86 -7.73
CA ASN A 176 18.34 -7.29 -8.78
C ASN A 176 19.38 -6.22 -9.14
N VAL A 177 18.96 -4.95 -9.26
CA VAL A 177 19.88 -3.82 -9.49
C VAL A 177 20.88 -3.69 -8.34
N THR A 178 20.39 -3.77 -7.10
CA THR A 178 21.24 -3.69 -5.89
C THR A 178 22.30 -4.78 -5.88
N ASN A 179 21.90 -6.02 -6.17
CA ASN A 179 22.83 -7.15 -6.25
C ASN A 179 23.88 -6.97 -7.34
N ASN A 180 23.51 -6.41 -8.49
CA ASN A 180 24.44 -6.13 -9.57
C ASN A 180 25.43 -5.02 -9.20
N LEU A 181 24.95 -3.94 -8.58
CA LEU A 181 25.81 -2.87 -8.08
C LEU A 181 26.79 -3.37 -7.02
N GLN A 182 26.34 -4.24 -6.10
CA GLN A 182 27.22 -4.83 -5.10
C GLN A 182 28.35 -5.65 -5.75
N LYS A 183 28.04 -6.47 -6.76
CA LYS A 183 29.07 -7.20 -7.52
C LYS A 183 30.06 -6.25 -8.20
N GLN A 184 29.58 -5.16 -8.79
CA GLN A 184 30.45 -4.16 -9.41
C GLN A 184 31.37 -3.50 -8.38
N ILE A 185 30.86 -3.15 -7.19
CA ILE A 185 31.65 -2.62 -6.08
C ILE A 185 32.73 -3.63 -5.66
N ASP A 186 32.34 -4.90 -5.48
CA ASP A 186 33.28 -5.97 -5.09
C ASP A 186 34.38 -6.17 -6.14
N ASP A 187 34.03 -6.11 -7.43
CA ASP A 187 34.98 -6.20 -8.55
C ASP A 187 35.93 -4.99 -8.63
N ILE A 188 35.42 -3.78 -8.37
CA ILE A 188 36.25 -2.58 -8.26
C ILE A 188 37.23 -2.73 -7.09
N ASN A 189 36.74 -3.14 -5.92
CA ASN A 189 37.56 -3.33 -4.73
C ASN A 189 38.66 -4.37 -4.93
N LYS A 190 38.41 -5.44 -5.71
CA LYS A 190 39.45 -6.42 -6.07
C LYS A 190 40.49 -5.89 -7.06
N LYS A 191 40.10 -5.00 -7.96
CA LYS A 191 40.98 -4.44 -9.01
C LYS A 191 41.84 -3.28 -8.53
N LEU A 192 41.44 -2.61 -7.45
CA LEU A 192 42.26 -1.61 -6.79
C LEU A 192 43.37 -2.34 -6.01
N PRO A 193 44.65 -2.24 -6.40
CA PRO A 193 45.74 -2.75 -5.57
C PRO A 193 45.71 -2.01 -4.22
N GLY A 194 45.99 -2.72 -3.13
CA GLY A 194 46.09 -2.10 -1.80
C GLY A 194 47.16 -1.01 -1.80
N GLY A 195 46.72 0.25 -1.87
CA GLY A 195 47.54 1.44 -2.01
C GLY A 195 47.85 1.82 -3.47
N PHE A 196 47.38 3.00 -3.91
CA PHE A 196 47.86 3.65 -5.13
C PHE A 196 48.97 4.63 -4.76
N SER A 197 50.15 4.52 -5.37
CA SER A 197 51.23 5.49 -5.20
C SER A 197 51.50 6.21 -6.51
N THR A 198 51.58 7.54 -6.47
CA THR A 198 51.94 8.35 -7.64
C THR A 198 53.13 9.26 -7.33
N LEU A 199 53.95 9.53 -8.34
CA LEU A 199 55.03 10.51 -8.24
C LEU A 199 54.50 11.86 -8.75
N VAL A 200 54.53 12.87 -7.88
CA VAL A 200 54.21 14.24 -8.26
C VAL A 200 55.50 15.02 -8.39
N THR A 201 55.69 15.69 -9.53
CA THR A 201 56.83 16.59 -9.75
C THR A 201 56.40 18.04 -9.65
N LYS A 202 57.28 18.90 -9.15
CA LYS A 202 57.11 20.36 -9.14
C LYS A 202 58.38 21.01 -9.65
N GLN A 203 58.24 21.84 -10.68
CA GLN A 203 59.37 22.62 -11.19
C GLN A 203 59.85 23.60 -10.11
N LEU A 204 61.10 23.46 -9.69
CA LEU A 204 61.76 24.32 -8.72
C LEU A 204 62.59 25.40 -9.41
N TRP A 205 63.09 25.09 -10.60
CA TRP A 205 63.85 26.01 -11.42
C TRP A 205 63.87 25.57 -12.88
N PHE A 206 63.96 26.53 -13.80
CA PHE A 206 64.11 26.33 -15.24
C PHE A 206 64.97 27.45 -15.82
N GLY A 207 65.88 27.12 -16.72
CA GLY A 207 66.79 28.09 -17.32
C GLY A 207 68.00 27.42 -17.95
N VAL A 208 69.10 28.14 -18.04
CA VAL A 208 70.39 27.63 -18.54
C VAL A 208 71.41 27.96 -17.46
N ALA A 209 71.87 26.94 -16.73
CA ALA A 209 72.84 27.12 -15.66
C ALA A 209 74.16 26.42 -15.99
N HIS A 210 75.21 27.23 -15.94
CA HIS A 210 76.60 26.85 -16.19
C HIS A 210 77.32 26.60 -14.86
N ALA A 211 78.44 25.88 -14.93
CA ALA A 211 79.27 25.68 -13.74
C ALA A 211 79.77 27.01 -13.15
N GLY A 212 79.79 27.09 -11.83
CA GLY A 212 80.06 28.30 -11.04
C GLY A 212 78.83 29.14 -10.74
N GLN A 213 77.69 28.93 -11.41
CA GLN A 213 76.48 29.72 -11.18
C GLN A 213 75.70 29.23 -9.96
N ASN A 214 75.11 30.18 -9.24
CA ASN A 214 74.12 29.91 -8.19
C ASN A 214 72.72 29.94 -8.78
N ILE A 215 71.99 28.86 -8.56
CA ILE A 215 70.60 28.68 -8.93
C ILE A 215 69.75 28.89 -7.68
N THR A 216 68.85 29.86 -7.72
CA THR A 216 67.83 30.03 -6.67
C THR A 216 66.56 29.29 -7.07
N LEU A 217 66.16 28.35 -6.22
CA LEU A 217 64.95 27.55 -6.38
C LEU A 217 63.72 28.28 -5.84
N SER A 218 62.54 27.97 -6.40
CA SER A 218 61.27 28.51 -5.92
C SER A 218 60.97 28.12 -4.46
N GLU A 219 61.45 26.96 -4.02
CA GLU A 219 61.37 26.46 -2.64
C GLU A 219 62.53 25.52 -2.31
N SER A 220 62.60 25.08 -1.04
CA SER A 220 63.64 24.15 -0.59
C SER A 220 63.44 22.76 -1.22
N ILE A 221 64.53 22.13 -1.65
CA ILE A 221 64.50 20.72 -2.08
C ILE A 221 64.13 19.76 -0.95
N LEU A 222 64.28 20.15 0.32
CA LEU A 222 63.94 19.31 1.48
C LEU A 222 62.44 19.01 1.59
N ASN A 223 61.59 19.74 0.85
CA ASN A 223 60.16 19.48 0.78
C ASN A 223 59.78 18.25 -0.08
N PHE A 224 60.78 17.63 -0.74
CA PHE A 224 60.63 16.55 -1.70
C PHE A 224 61.46 15.34 -1.29
N ASP A 225 61.11 14.17 -1.81
CA ASP A 225 61.87 12.94 -1.56
C ASP A 225 63.11 12.91 -2.46
N LYS A 226 62.93 13.32 -3.72
CA LYS A 226 63.97 13.36 -4.75
C LYS A 226 63.99 14.71 -5.45
N VAL A 227 65.10 15.00 -6.11
CA VAL A 227 65.28 16.13 -7.02
C VAL A 227 65.64 15.60 -8.39
N ARG A 228 64.79 15.84 -9.37
CA ARG A 228 65.07 15.56 -10.78
C ARG A 228 65.87 16.72 -11.36
N VAL A 229 67.09 16.44 -11.80
CA VAL A 229 67.95 17.40 -12.48
C VAL A 229 67.95 17.03 -13.96
N SER A 230 67.41 17.92 -14.79
CA SER A 230 67.51 17.80 -16.25
C SER A 230 68.71 18.61 -16.73
N TYR A 231 69.55 18.00 -17.56
CA TYR A 231 70.79 18.60 -18.05
C TYR A 231 71.03 18.22 -19.51
N ASN A 232 71.72 19.08 -20.25
CA ASN A 232 72.04 18.88 -21.66
C ASN A 232 73.54 18.61 -21.81
N VAL A 233 73.88 17.59 -22.59
CA VAL A 233 75.25 17.18 -22.90
C VAL A 233 75.29 16.85 -24.39
N GLY A 234 76.19 17.47 -25.15
CA GLY A 234 76.37 17.18 -26.58
C GLY A 234 75.18 17.47 -27.52
N GLY A 235 74.13 18.14 -27.02
CA GLY A 235 72.89 18.41 -27.75
C GLY A 235 71.73 17.48 -27.36
N SER A 236 72.01 16.46 -26.53
CA SER A 236 71.03 15.54 -25.97
C SER A 236 70.61 15.98 -24.56
N GLN A 237 69.32 15.83 -24.23
CA GLN A 237 68.79 16.10 -22.88
C GLN A 237 68.73 14.81 -22.06
N TYR A 238 69.21 14.89 -20.84
CA TYR A 238 69.20 13.82 -19.85
C TYR A 238 68.50 14.30 -18.59
N SER A 239 68.03 13.36 -17.77
CA SER A 239 67.53 13.65 -16.44
C SER A 239 67.96 12.59 -15.46
N THR A 240 68.29 12.99 -14.24
CA THR A 240 68.56 12.06 -13.14
C THR A 240 67.81 12.48 -11.89
N ASP A 241 67.32 11.49 -11.14
CA ASP A 241 66.68 11.71 -9.84
C ASP A 241 67.72 11.50 -8.75
N ILE A 242 67.90 12.52 -7.91
CA ILE A 242 68.87 12.53 -6.81
C ILE A 242 68.08 12.57 -5.50
N GLU A 243 68.32 11.62 -4.60
CA GLU A 243 67.71 11.66 -3.27
C GLU A 243 68.14 12.94 -2.53
N THR A 244 67.20 13.63 -1.87
CA THR A 244 67.49 14.91 -1.20
C THR A 244 68.53 14.79 -0.10
N VAL A 245 68.67 13.60 0.49
CA VAL A 245 69.70 13.28 1.51
C VAL A 245 71.14 13.43 1.02
N TYR A 246 71.37 13.43 -0.30
CA TYR A 246 72.69 13.65 -0.89
C TYR A 246 73.09 15.13 -0.97
N PHE A 247 72.16 16.07 -0.76
CA PHE A 247 72.46 17.48 -0.66
C PHE A 247 72.79 17.82 0.80
N LYS A 248 73.98 18.33 1.07
CA LYS A 248 74.42 18.74 2.43
C LYS A 248 75.03 20.14 2.38
N PRO A 249 74.62 21.09 3.25
CA PRO A 249 75.27 22.39 3.36
C PRO A 249 76.69 22.18 3.92
N ASP A 250 77.67 22.94 3.44
CA ASP A 250 79.05 23.01 3.95
C ASP A 250 79.92 21.73 3.98
N SER A 251 79.43 20.58 3.48
CA SER A 251 80.31 19.44 3.21
C SER A 251 80.93 19.51 1.80
N GLN A 252 82.07 18.85 1.58
CA GLN A 252 82.65 18.68 0.23
C GLN A 252 81.77 17.80 -0.69
N ASN A 253 80.64 17.29 -0.20
CA ASN A 253 79.78 16.41 -0.98
C ASN A 253 79.01 17.22 -2.03
N VAL A 254 79.37 16.94 -3.27
CA VAL A 254 78.70 17.42 -4.46
C VAL A 254 77.77 16.31 -4.91
N ALA A 255 76.47 16.59 -5.05
CA ALA A 255 75.56 15.66 -5.70
C ALA A 255 75.95 15.57 -7.17
N THR A 256 76.75 14.56 -7.52
CA THR A 256 77.28 14.40 -8.87
C THR A 256 76.27 13.69 -9.75
N TYR A 257 76.06 14.24 -10.94
CA TYR A 257 75.34 13.61 -12.03
C TYR A 257 76.27 13.52 -13.24
N SER A 258 76.15 12.43 -13.99
CA SER A 258 76.98 12.16 -15.16
C SER A 258 76.11 11.73 -16.33
N GLY A 259 76.33 12.33 -17.48
CA GLY A 259 75.75 11.92 -18.75
C GLY A 259 76.82 11.36 -19.68
N ILE A 260 76.39 10.45 -20.55
CA ILE A 260 77.20 9.92 -21.65
C ILE A 260 76.46 10.22 -22.95
N ASP A 261 77.12 10.91 -23.87
CA ASP A 261 76.62 11.14 -25.22
C ASP A 261 77.52 10.48 -26.25
N TYR A 262 76.93 9.99 -27.33
CA TYR A 262 77.62 9.29 -28.41
C TYR A 262 77.43 10.05 -29.71
N SER A 263 78.52 10.55 -30.29
CA SER A 263 78.48 11.29 -31.55
C SER A 263 79.54 10.76 -32.52
N GLY A 264 79.08 10.08 -33.57
CA GLY A 264 79.96 9.37 -34.51
C GLY A 264 80.74 8.26 -33.82
N ASP A 265 82.06 8.24 -34.00
CA ASP A 265 82.96 7.26 -33.38
C ASP A 265 83.40 7.66 -31.96
N ASN A 266 82.72 8.58 -31.29
CA ASN A 266 83.21 9.17 -30.06
C ASN A 266 82.18 9.12 -28.94
N GLU A 267 82.68 8.84 -27.74
CA GLU A 267 81.93 8.88 -26.48
C GLU A 267 82.37 10.10 -25.68
N PHE A 268 81.38 10.89 -25.28
CA PHE A 268 81.57 12.05 -24.44
C PHE A 268 81.02 11.80 -23.04
N ARG A 269 81.90 11.84 -22.04
CA ARG A 269 81.51 11.76 -20.63
C ARG A 269 81.65 13.13 -19.99
N ALA A 270 80.52 13.67 -19.53
CA ALA A 270 80.51 14.91 -18.75
C ALA A 270 79.86 14.68 -17.39
N CYS A 271 80.56 15.13 -16.35
CA CYS A 271 80.06 15.09 -14.98
C CYS A 271 79.93 16.52 -14.48
N ALA A 272 78.77 16.85 -13.92
CA ALA A 272 78.58 18.09 -13.20
C ALA A 272 77.93 17.79 -11.85
N GLY A 273 77.97 18.78 -10.98
CA GLY A 273 77.60 18.64 -9.61
C GLY A 273 76.65 19.72 -9.15
N LEU A 274 75.77 19.39 -8.21
CA LEU A 274 75.02 20.40 -7.46
C LEU A 274 75.47 20.39 -6.01
N LYS A 275 75.73 21.57 -5.47
CA LYS A 275 76.07 21.77 -4.06
C LYS A 275 75.09 22.77 -3.45
N ALA A 276 74.45 22.41 -2.34
CA ALA A 276 73.66 23.37 -1.58
C ALA A 276 74.58 24.43 -0.96
N THR A 277 74.27 25.71 -1.16
CA THR A 277 75.09 26.83 -0.64
C THR A 277 74.53 27.43 0.64
N ASN A 278 73.36 26.98 1.08
CA ASN A 278 72.72 27.43 2.31
C ASN A 278 72.03 26.26 3.02
N ASN A 279 71.81 26.43 4.33
CA ASN A 279 71.15 25.44 5.18
C ASN A 279 69.71 25.14 4.74
N ASP A 280 69.02 26.13 4.16
CA ASP A 280 67.66 25.97 3.67
C ASP A 280 67.59 25.26 2.30
N MET A 281 68.75 24.93 1.70
CA MET A 281 68.90 24.26 0.40
C MET A 281 68.03 24.86 -0.73
N LYS A 282 67.79 26.17 -0.66
CA LYS A 282 67.04 26.95 -1.65
C LYS A 282 67.95 27.54 -2.72
N VAL A 283 69.27 27.57 -2.45
CA VAL A 283 70.27 28.01 -3.41
C VAL A 283 71.24 26.86 -3.65
N LEU A 284 71.37 26.47 -4.93
CA LEU A 284 72.27 25.42 -5.36
C LEU A 284 73.36 26.03 -6.25
N ASN A 285 74.62 25.75 -5.96
CA ASN A 285 75.73 26.06 -6.84
C ASN A 285 75.96 24.90 -7.80
N VAL A 286 76.08 25.21 -9.09
CA VAL A 286 76.53 24.25 -10.09
C VAL A 286 78.03 24.14 -9.96
N VAL A 287 78.52 22.99 -9.50
CA VAL A 287 79.94 22.74 -9.33
C VAL A 287 80.44 21.91 -10.51
N ALA A 288 81.52 22.35 -11.16
CA ALA A 288 82.20 21.49 -12.12
C ALA A 288 82.71 20.23 -11.38
N SER A 289 82.37 19.05 -11.87
CA SER A 289 83.00 17.84 -11.32
C SER A 289 84.51 17.92 -11.57
N LYS A 290 85.32 17.51 -10.59
CA LYS A 290 86.77 17.35 -10.80
C LYS A 290 87.10 16.23 -11.80
N ALA A 291 86.11 15.46 -12.23
CA ALA A 291 86.26 14.49 -13.31
C ALA A 291 86.31 15.23 -14.65
N SER A 292 87.46 15.17 -15.29
CA SER A 292 87.76 15.71 -16.62
C SER A 292 86.65 15.44 -17.63
N LEU A 293 86.39 16.40 -18.52
CA LEU A 293 85.70 16.09 -19.77
C LEU A 293 86.58 15.12 -20.55
N VAL A 294 86.11 13.89 -20.77
CA VAL A 294 86.86 12.88 -21.52
C VAL A 294 86.15 12.60 -22.82
N TRP A 295 86.89 12.80 -23.91
CA TRP A 295 86.54 12.32 -25.23
C TRP A 295 87.23 10.97 -25.44
N TYR A 296 86.44 9.92 -25.63
CA TYR A 296 86.93 8.59 -26.00
C TYR A 296 86.67 8.35 -27.47
N ASN A 297 87.70 7.97 -28.21
CA ASN A 297 87.54 7.48 -29.57
C ASN A 297 87.24 5.98 -29.53
N LEU A 298 86.02 5.62 -29.90
CA LEU A 298 85.47 4.27 -29.78
C LEU A 298 86.09 3.30 -30.80
N ARG A 299 86.76 3.80 -31.85
CA ARG A 299 87.39 2.93 -32.87
C ARG A 299 88.72 2.33 -32.42
N ASN A 300 89.45 3.01 -31.55
CA ASN A 300 90.80 2.59 -31.15
C ASN A 300 90.98 2.54 -29.62
N ASP A 301 89.92 2.80 -28.85
CA ASP A 301 89.93 2.86 -27.38
C ASP A 301 91.01 3.80 -26.82
N THR A 302 91.45 4.77 -27.63
CA THR A 302 92.43 5.75 -27.21
C THR A 302 91.73 6.99 -26.67
N ARG A 303 92.29 7.52 -25.57
CA ARG A 303 91.83 8.75 -24.93
C ARG A 303 92.36 9.94 -25.74
N ASP A 304 91.51 10.54 -26.58
CA ASP A 304 91.97 11.41 -27.67
C ASP A 304 92.47 12.79 -27.16
N GLN A 305 91.85 13.42 -26.15
CA GLN A 305 92.35 14.67 -25.54
C GLN A 305 91.93 14.87 -24.06
N TRP A 306 92.81 15.48 -23.27
CA TRP A 306 92.45 16.16 -22.03
C TRP A 306 92.05 17.60 -22.35
N TYR A 307 90.84 18.00 -21.99
CA TYR A 307 90.65 19.38 -21.55
C TYR A 307 90.91 19.43 -20.05
N THR A 308 92.16 19.69 -19.65
CA THR A 308 92.46 20.21 -18.30
C THR A 308 92.00 21.67 -18.24
N GLY A 309 90.70 21.84 -18.11
CA GLY A 309 90.06 23.09 -17.74
C GLY A 309 88.92 22.74 -16.80
N THR A 310 88.71 23.57 -15.77
CA THR A 310 87.39 23.65 -15.15
C THR A 310 86.38 23.79 -16.27
N ALA A 311 85.31 22.98 -16.25
CA ALA A 311 84.23 23.03 -17.23
C ALA A 311 83.47 24.37 -17.11
N CYS A 312 84.11 25.49 -17.44
CA CYS A 312 83.57 26.84 -17.26
C CYS A 312 84.18 27.73 -18.35
N THR A 313 83.44 28.01 -19.44
CA THR A 313 83.55 29.20 -20.32
C THR A 313 82.70 29.10 -21.61
N GLY A 314 81.53 28.44 -21.57
CA GLY A 314 80.58 28.49 -22.71
C GLY A 314 81.08 27.85 -24.01
N LYS A 315 81.86 26.77 -23.91
CA LYS A 315 82.37 26.03 -25.08
C LYS A 315 81.45 24.87 -25.48
N THR A 316 81.55 24.46 -26.73
CA THR A 316 80.85 23.31 -27.32
C THR A 316 81.09 22.05 -26.48
N GLY A 317 80.01 21.41 -26.00
CA GLY A 317 80.08 20.19 -25.17
C GLY A 317 79.90 20.39 -23.65
N GLU A 318 79.54 21.57 -23.16
CA GLU A 318 79.28 21.80 -21.74
C GLU A 318 78.07 21.00 -21.20
N CYS A 319 78.16 20.51 -19.96
CA CYS A 319 77.01 19.96 -19.24
C CYS A 319 76.24 21.11 -18.59
N ILE A 320 75.08 21.44 -19.16
CA ILE A 320 74.27 22.59 -18.74
C ILE A 320 73.01 22.09 -18.06
N ILE A 321 72.71 22.60 -16.85
CA ILE A 321 71.43 22.30 -16.21
C ILE A 321 70.34 23.13 -16.88
N SER A 322 69.28 22.44 -17.32
CA SER A 322 68.13 23.07 -17.99
C SER A 322 66.91 23.20 -17.08
N ARG A 323 66.75 22.28 -16.12
CA ARG A 323 65.58 22.24 -15.24
C ARG A 323 65.88 21.48 -13.95
N ILE A 324 65.28 21.92 -12.85
CA ILE A 324 65.29 21.21 -11.57
C ILE A 324 63.84 21.05 -11.11
N GLU A 325 63.44 19.83 -10.79
CA GLU A 325 62.11 19.51 -10.28
C GLU A 325 62.22 18.78 -8.95
N GLY A 326 61.39 19.14 -7.97
CA GLY A 326 61.19 18.35 -6.77
C GLY A 326 60.24 17.21 -7.08
N VAL A 327 60.55 16.01 -6.63
CA VAL A 327 59.75 14.80 -6.85
C VAL A 327 59.32 14.25 -5.49
N LYS A 328 58.02 14.09 -5.32
CA LYS A 328 57.43 13.54 -4.09
C LYS A 328 56.58 12.33 -4.41
N LYS A 329 56.75 11.25 -3.66
CA LYS A 329 55.86 10.09 -3.67
C LYS A 329 54.67 10.40 -2.79
N ILE A 330 53.47 10.28 -3.35
CA ILE A 330 52.23 10.37 -2.60
C ILE A 330 51.62 8.98 -2.59
N ASP A 331 51.54 8.41 -1.40
CA ASP A 331 50.87 7.15 -1.12
C ASP A 331 49.43 7.46 -0.70
N TYR A 332 48.46 6.97 -1.46
CA TYR A 332 47.04 7.00 -1.10
C TYR A 332 46.72 5.66 -0.42
N LEU A 333 46.55 5.72 0.90
CA LEU A 333 46.18 4.57 1.74
C LEU A 333 44.75 4.10 1.45
#